data_AF-A8Q226-F1
#
_entry.id   AF-A8Q226-F1
#
_cell.length_a   1.000
_cell.length_b   1.000
_cell.length_c   1.000
_cell.angle_alpha   90.00
_cell.angle_beta   90.00
_cell.angle_gamma   90.00
#
_symmetry.space_group_name_H-M   'P 1'
#
loop_
_entity.id
_entity.type
_entity.pdbx_description
1 polymer ?
#
loop_
_entity_poly.entity_id
_entity_poly.type
_entity_poly.pdbx_seq_one_letter_code
_entity_poly.pdbx_strand_id
1 'polypeptide(L)'
;MRIVCLVVGLLVLSAQILANPISGMIKTDPHNSMYAHAEPMDDIVHRMVSEARAHDIPLGKDLHSLGKVQSNAWSWEWCDDVDAEGYLVRVDSVQLQPDPPVMGRNLTFHGAGSLSGRVAQGSYVDVNVYLGFLRLYAERMDLCDVLRENHVEVQCPMEPGQYNITHVIEMPKTRVPPIPFRFRVLGISQDKQTIACINGRITMHNAILSWSSYPMHLLRSIGRVIWSPFN
;
A
#
# COMPACT_ATOMS: atom_id res chain seq x y z
N MET A 1 -11.83 -9.41 2.94
CA MET A 1 -10.82 -10.11 3.78
C MET A 1 -10.09 -11.11 2.90
N ARG A 2 -8.86 -11.61 3.08
CA ARG A 2 -7.49 -11.05 3.19
C ARG A 2 -7.16 -9.91 4.18
N ILE A 3 -8.11 -9.37 4.94
CA ILE A 3 -7.94 -8.03 5.53
C ILE A 3 -7.14 -8.04 6.80
N VAL A 4 -7.31 -9.03 7.67
CA VAL A 4 -6.41 -9.17 8.81
C VAL A 4 -4.97 -9.34 8.32
N CYS A 5 -4.70 -10.20 7.34
CA CYS A 5 -3.37 -10.36 6.76
C CYS A 5 -2.84 -9.09 6.06
N LEU A 6 -3.68 -8.32 5.36
CA LEU A 6 -3.30 -7.04 4.74
C LEU A 6 -3.05 -5.95 5.78
N VAL A 7 -3.90 -5.83 6.79
CA VAL A 7 -3.77 -4.87 7.90
C VAL A 7 -2.54 -5.19 8.72
N VAL A 8 -2.31 -6.46 9.09
CA VAL A 8 -1.08 -6.90 9.74
C VAL A 8 0.14 -6.66 8.85
N GLY A 9 0.07 -6.98 7.56
CA GLY A 9 1.13 -6.67 6.60
C GLY A 9 1.46 -5.17 6.50
N LEU A 10 0.44 -4.31 6.54
CA LEU A 10 0.58 -2.85 6.51
C LEU A 10 1.07 -2.27 7.84
N LEU A 11 0.61 -2.80 8.98
CA LEU A 11 1.06 -2.46 10.33
C LEU A 11 2.56 -2.77 10.50
N VAL A 12 2.98 -3.95 10.04
CA VAL A 12 4.39 -4.34 9.93
C VAL A 12 5.15 -3.42 8.99
N LEU A 13 4.61 -3.10 7.80
CA LEU A 13 5.25 -2.12 6.92
C LEU A 13 5.49 -0.78 7.63
N SER A 14 4.54 -0.27 8.43
CA SER A 14 4.75 0.95 9.24
C SER A 14 5.79 0.77 10.35
N ALA A 15 5.80 -0.35 11.09
CA ALA A 15 6.71 -0.57 12.21
C ALA A 15 8.16 -0.82 11.77
N GLN A 16 8.38 -1.56 10.67
CA GLN A 16 9.72 -1.90 10.19
C GLN A 16 10.41 -0.72 9.49
N ILE A 17 9.64 0.21 8.91
CA ILE A 17 10.14 1.50 8.42
C ILE A 17 10.64 2.39 9.57
N LEU A 18 10.10 2.25 10.79
CA LEU A 18 10.58 2.97 11.98
C LEU A 18 11.88 2.37 12.53
N ALA A 19 12.04 1.05 12.47
CA ALA A 19 13.15 0.35 13.10
C ALA A 19 14.51 0.53 12.38
N ASN A 20 14.52 0.66 11.05
CA ASN A 20 15.74 0.69 10.23
C ASN A 20 15.82 1.95 9.36
N PRO A 21 16.48 3.04 9.81
CA PRO A 21 16.79 4.15 8.93
C PRO A 21 17.78 3.69 7.85
N ILE A 22 17.36 3.72 6.57
CA ILE A 22 18.22 3.44 5.42
C ILE A 22 19.18 4.64 5.23
N SER A 23 20.17 4.72 6.12
CA SER A 23 21.24 5.71 6.10
C SER A 23 22.49 5.07 5.50
N GLY A 24 22.50 4.93 4.18
CA GLY A 24 23.61 4.31 3.47
C GLY A 24 23.34 4.11 1.99
N MET A 25 24.04 4.90 1.16
CA MET A 25 24.22 4.71 -0.28
C MET A 25 22.97 4.86 -1.16
N ILE A 26 22.84 6.04 -1.78
CA ILE A 26 22.93 6.19 -3.25
C ILE A 26 23.53 7.58 -3.52
N LYS A 27 24.72 7.61 -4.15
CA LYS A 27 25.14 8.72 -5.00
C LYS A 27 24.74 8.34 -6.42
N THR A 28 24.06 9.23 -7.14
CA THR A 28 23.86 9.13 -8.59
C THR A 28 24.01 10.50 -9.20
N ASP A 29 24.80 10.58 -10.28
CA ASP A 29 25.25 11.82 -10.91
C ASP A 29 24.16 12.58 -11.68
N PRO A 30 24.33 13.91 -11.86
CA PRO A 30 23.32 14.77 -12.47
C PRO A 30 23.50 14.91 -13.99
N HIS A 31 23.00 13.95 -14.78
CA HIS A 31 22.82 14.16 -16.22
C HIS A 31 21.69 13.28 -16.83
N ASN A 32 20.44 13.71 -16.67
CA ASN A 32 19.51 13.73 -17.81
C ASN A 32 18.39 14.76 -17.58
N SER A 33 18.20 15.68 -18.53
CA SER A 33 17.24 16.78 -18.44
C SER A 33 16.30 16.73 -19.64
N MET A 34 15.16 16.06 -19.51
CA MET A 34 14.09 16.14 -20.52
C MET A 34 12.72 15.75 -19.94
N TYR A 35 12.14 16.63 -19.13
CA TYR A 35 10.70 16.59 -18.81
C TYR A 35 10.02 17.78 -19.48
N ALA A 36 9.21 17.49 -20.50
CA ALA A 36 8.33 18.46 -21.15
C ALA A 36 6.95 17.82 -21.32
N HIS A 37 5.94 18.45 -20.71
CA HIS A 37 4.49 18.31 -20.95
C HIS A 37 3.93 16.90 -21.21
N ALA A 38 3.27 16.34 -20.18
CA ALA A 38 2.29 15.26 -20.32
C ALA A 38 0.98 15.70 -19.65
N GLU A 39 -0.10 15.78 -20.44
CA GLU A 39 -1.47 16.03 -20.00
C GLU A 39 -2.16 14.70 -19.58
N PRO A 40 -3.28 14.71 -18.82
CA PRO A 40 -3.69 13.56 -18.01
C PRO A 40 -4.28 12.38 -18.81
N MET A 41 -3.96 11.16 -18.39
CA MET A 41 -4.27 9.90 -19.09
C MET A 41 -5.69 9.33 -18.83
N ASP A 42 -6.73 10.17 -18.77
CA ASP A 42 -8.12 9.69 -18.61
C ASP A 42 -8.87 9.46 -19.95
N ASP A 43 -8.31 9.90 -21.08
CA ASP A 43 -8.97 9.83 -22.40
C ASP A 43 -8.86 8.45 -23.09
N ILE A 44 -7.70 7.80 -23.00
CA ILE A 44 -7.39 6.59 -23.80
C ILE A 44 -8.32 5.41 -23.46
N VAL A 45 -8.62 5.19 -22.19
CA VAL A 45 -9.54 4.12 -21.75
C VAL A 45 -10.94 4.35 -22.32
N HIS A 46 -11.39 5.61 -22.35
CA HIS A 46 -12.71 5.95 -22.89
C HIS A 46 -12.79 5.71 -24.40
N ARG A 47 -11.70 5.97 -25.14
CA ARG A 47 -11.60 5.67 -26.58
C ARG A 47 -11.56 4.18 -26.87
N MET A 48 -10.79 3.40 -26.09
CA MET A 48 -10.75 1.93 -26.23
C MET A 48 -12.14 1.30 -26.01
N VAL A 49 -12.89 1.79 -25.02
CA VAL A 49 -14.25 1.30 -24.74
C VAL A 49 -15.27 1.76 -25.80
N SER A 50 -15.14 2.96 -26.37
CA SER A 50 -16.01 3.38 -27.48
C SER A 50 -15.75 2.59 -28.75
N GLU A 51 -14.48 2.31 -29.07
CA GLU A 51 -14.09 1.55 -30.26
C GLU A 51 -14.57 0.10 -30.17
N ALA A 52 -14.38 -0.55 -29.01
CA ALA A 52 -14.87 -1.91 -28.78
C ALA A 52 -16.39 -2.03 -28.96
N ARG A 53 -17.15 -1.01 -28.53
CA ARG A 53 -18.61 -0.95 -28.73
C ARG A 53 -19.01 -0.66 -30.18
N ALA A 54 -18.25 0.17 -30.89
CA ALA A 54 -18.50 0.47 -32.32
C ALA A 54 -18.28 -0.76 -33.23
N HIS A 55 -17.50 -1.74 -32.76
CA HIS A 55 -17.18 -2.98 -33.47
C HIS A 55 -17.82 -4.25 -32.86
N ASP A 56 -18.84 -4.10 -32.01
CA ASP A 56 -19.56 -5.21 -31.35
C ASP A 56 -18.65 -6.23 -30.65
N ILE A 57 -17.48 -5.80 -30.17
CA ILE A 57 -16.51 -6.67 -29.49
C ILE A 57 -17.05 -7.00 -28.09
N PRO A 58 -17.28 -8.29 -27.76
CA PRO A 58 -17.81 -8.67 -26.46
C PRO A 58 -16.78 -8.39 -25.36
N LEU A 59 -17.07 -7.39 -24.53
CA LEU A 59 -16.32 -7.12 -23.30
C LEU A 59 -16.58 -8.29 -22.33
N GLY A 60 -15.65 -9.24 -22.28
CA GLY A 60 -15.80 -10.49 -21.56
C GLY A 60 -15.91 -10.34 -20.04
N LYS A 61 -16.23 -11.45 -19.36
CA LYS A 61 -16.23 -11.57 -17.89
C LYS A 61 -14.89 -11.21 -17.24
N ASP A 62 -13.82 -11.16 -18.01
CA ASP A 62 -12.48 -10.76 -17.57
C ASP A 62 -12.42 -9.23 -17.31
N LEU A 63 -13.44 -8.50 -17.77
CA LEU A 63 -13.80 -7.14 -17.36
C LEU A 63 -14.85 -7.14 -16.22
N HIS A 64 -14.80 -8.11 -15.31
CA HIS A 64 -15.56 -8.11 -14.07
C HIS A 64 -15.13 -6.93 -13.17
N SER A 65 -15.73 -5.76 -13.43
CA SER A 65 -15.53 -4.52 -12.71
C SER A 65 -14.07 -4.04 -12.67
N LEU A 66 -13.80 -2.94 -13.37
CA LEU A 66 -12.78 -1.99 -12.91
C LEU A 66 -13.29 -1.36 -11.60
N GLY A 67 -13.24 -2.13 -10.52
CA GLY A 67 -13.59 -1.67 -9.18
C GLY A 67 -12.65 -0.53 -8.83
N LYS A 68 -13.22 0.69 -8.74
CA LYS A 68 -12.56 1.98 -8.44
C LYS A 68 -11.06 1.99 -8.75
N VAL A 69 -10.67 2.50 -9.92
CA VAL A 69 -9.28 2.79 -10.35
C VAL A 69 -8.33 2.83 -9.15
N GLN A 70 -7.73 1.68 -8.81
CA GLN A 70 -6.76 1.62 -7.72
C GLN A 70 -5.54 2.38 -8.20
N SER A 71 -5.07 3.35 -7.41
CA SER A 71 -3.96 4.17 -7.87
C SER A 71 -2.74 3.29 -8.10
N ASN A 72 -1.90 3.68 -9.07
CA ASN A 72 -0.65 2.98 -9.41
C ASN A 72 0.30 2.80 -8.20
N ALA A 73 0.01 3.47 -7.08
CA ALA A 73 0.77 3.38 -5.85
C ALA A 73 0.63 2.03 -5.14
N TRP A 74 -0.50 1.32 -5.23
CA TRP A 74 -0.63 0.01 -4.58
C TRP A 74 -1.40 -1.02 -5.39
N SER A 75 -1.01 -2.28 -5.24
CA SER A 75 -1.65 -3.45 -5.87
C SER A 75 -1.37 -4.72 -5.07
N TRP A 76 -2.13 -5.78 -5.33
CA TRP A 76 -2.16 -6.98 -4.49
C TRP A 76 -2.83 -8.15 -5.24
N GLU A 77 -2.35 -9.36 -5.02
CA GLU A 77 -2.76 -10.58 -5.73
C GLU A 77 -2.70 -11.79 -4.76
N TRP A 78 -3.34 -12.91 -5.14
CA TRP A 78 -3.15 -14.15 -4.37
C TRP A 78 -1.72 -14.65 -4.62
N CYS A 79 -1.16 -15.43 -3.70
CA CYS A 79 0.07 -16.16 -4.02
C CYS A 79 -0.22 -17.29 -5.00
N ASP A 80 0.62 -17.44 -6.03
CA ASP A 80 0.54 -18.54 -7.00
C ASP A 80 1.17 -19.85 -6.47
N ASP A 81 1.97 -19.77 -5.40
CA ASP A 81 2.71 -20.89 -4.82
C ASP A 81 1.96 -21.63 -3.69
N VAL A 82 0.70 -21.25 -3.43
CA VAL A 82 -0.16 -21.86 -2.41
C VAL A 82 -1.56 -22.04 -3.01
N ASP A 83 -2.15 -23.22 -2.81
CA ASP A 83 -3.48 -23.56 -3.34
C ASP A 83 -4.55 -22.57 -2.83
N ALA A 84 -5.10 -21.81 -3.78
CA ALA A 84 -6.05 -20.75 -3.50
C ALA A 84 -7.49 -21.26 -3.34
N GLU A 85 -7.81 -22.48 -3.78
CA GLU A 85 -9.13 -23.07 -3.58
C GLU A 85 -9.35 -23.49 -2.12
N GLY A 86 -8.25 -23.73 -1.38
CA GLY A 86 -8.26 -24.07 0.05
C GLY A 86 -8.24 -22.90 1.04
N TYR A 87 -8.31 -21.64 0.59
CA TYR A 87 -8.24 -20.50 1.51
C TYR A 87 -9.51 -20.35 2.38
N LEU A 88 -9.33 -20.21 3.69
CA LEU A 88 -10.44 -19.96 4.62
C LEU A 88 -11.11 -18.59 4.40
N VAL A 89 -10.50 -17.69 3.64
CA VAL A 89 -10.90 -16.29 3.57
C VAL A 89 -11.19 -15.84 2.13
N ARG A 90 -12.39 -15.29 1.93
CA ARG A 90 -12.86 -14.72 0.65
C ARG A 90 -12.98 -13.20 0.72
N VAL A 91 -12.47 -12.50 -0.30
CA VAL A 91 -12.48 -11.03 -0.38
C VAL A 91 -13.68 -10.54 -1.16
N ASP A 92 -14.38 -9.54 -0.61
CA ASP A 92 -15.37 -8.76 -1.36
C ASP A 92 -14.82 -7.37 -1.73
N SER A 93 -14.06 -6.71 -0.85
CA SER A 93 -13.39 -5.44 -1.17
C SER A 93 -12.18 -5.13 -0.29
N VAL A 94 -11.28 -4.26 -0.79
CA VAL A 94 -10.17 -3.62 -0.06
C VAL A 94 -10.04 -2.17 -0.56
N GLN A 95 -9.93 -1.22 0.36
CA GLN A 95 -9.71 0.20 0.09
C GLN A 95 -8.70 0.78 1.09
N LEU A 96 -7.80 1.64 0.61
CA LEU A 96 -6.87 2.42 1.43
C LEU A 96 -7.23 3.91 1.33
N GLN A 97 -7.07 4.67 2.40
CA GLN A 97 -7.30 6.12 2.41
C GLN A 97 -6.25 6.83 3.27
N PRO A 98 -5.50 7.82 2.76
CA PRO A 98 -5.52 8.33 1.39
C PRO A 98 -5.00 7.28 0.37
N ASP A 99 -5.52 7.35 -0.85
CA ASP A 99 -4.99 6.66 -2.03
C ASP A 99 -4.54 7.73 -3.03
N PRO A 100 -3.25 7.86 -3.37
CA PRO A 100 -2.13 7.03 -2.91
C PRO A 100 -1.78 7.23 -1.42
N PRO A 101 -1.23 6.20 -0.73
CA PRO A 101 -0.79 6.32 0.67
C PRO A 101 0.26 7.40 0.88
N VAL A 102 0.09 8.24 1.92
CA VAL A 102 0.93 9.41 2.19
C VAL A 102 1.71 9.26 3.50
N MET A 103 3.01 9.51 3.45
CA MET A 103 3.91 9.48 4.62
C MET A 103 3.51 10.48 5.71
N GLY A 104 3.64 10.08 6.98
CA GLY A 104 3.32 10.92 8.15
C GLY A 104 1.85 11.27 8.33
N ARG A 105 0.94 10.66 7.55
CA ARG A 105 -0.52 10.75 7.71
C ARG A 105 -1.09 9.37 8.03
N ASN A 106 -2.14 9.33 8.84
CA ASN A 106 -2.82 8.07 9.14
C ASN A 106 -3.40 7.46 7.84
N LEU A 107 -3.15 6.17 7.65
CA LEU A 107 -3.69 5.36 6.57
C LEU A 107 -4.88 4.57 7.10
N THR A 108 -6.09 4.98 6.75
CA THR A 108 -7.30 4.22 7.04
C THR A 108 -7.41 3.07 6.04
N PHE A 109 -7.33 1.86 6.57
CA PHE A 109 -7.66 0.63 5.89
C PHE A 109 -9.17 0.36 6.02
N HIS A 110 -9.82 0.00 4.91
CA HIS A 110 -11.19 -0.53 4.92
C HIS A 110 -11.32 -1.80 4.08
N GLY A 111 -12.23 -2.69 4.46
CA GLY A 111 -12.93 -3.52 3.48
C GLY A 111 -13.71 -4.68 4.05
N ALA A 112 -14.29 -5.46 3.13
CA ALA A 112 -15.27 -6.50 3.44
C ALA A 112 -14.88 -7.88 2.88
N GLY A 113 -15.50 -8.93 3.41
CA GLY A 113 -15.25 -10.32 3.02
C GLY A 113 -15.94 -11.32 3.95
N SER A 114 -15.66 -12.59 3.73
CA SER A 114 -16.16 -13.69 4.54
C SER A 114 -15.07 -14.68 4.94
N LEU A 115 -15.25 -15.31 6.10
CA LEU A 115 -14.41 -16.36 6.66
C LEU A 115 -15.22 -17.68 6.66
N SER A 116 -14.67 -18.78 6.16
CA SER A 116 -15.33 -20.09 6.08
C SER A 116 -14.95 -21.06 7.20
N GLY A 117 -13.82 -20.84 7.88
CA GLY A 117 -13.32 -21.67 8.98
C GLY A 117 -12.87 -20.84 10.18
N ARG A 118 -12.97 -21.42 11.38
CA ARG A 118 -12.61 -20.74 12.64
C ARG A 118 -11.11 -20.37 12.68
N VAL A 119 -10.80 -19.18 13.16
CA VAL A 119 -9.41 -18.73 13.41
C VAL A 119 -9.28 -18.33 14.88
N ALA A 120 -8.37 -18.99 15.60
CA ALA A 120 -8.17 -18.86 17.05
C ALA A 120 -6.67 -18.84 17.41
N GLN A 121 -6.36 -18.73 18.70
CA GLN A 121 -4.98 -18.67 19.21
C GLN A 121 -4.11 -19.82 18.67
N GLY A 122 -2.84 -19.53 18.35
CA GLY A 122 -1.96 -20.47 17.64
C GLY A 122 -2.05 -20.37 16.11
N SER A 123 -2.97 -19.56 15.58
CA SER A 123 -2.88 -19.05 14.21
C SER A 123 -1.74 -18.05 14.09
N TYR A 124 -1.01 -18.07 12.97
CA TYR A 124 0.16 -17.21 12.76
C TYR A 124 0.19 -16.61 11.36
N VAL A 125 0.98 -15.55 11.20
CA VAL A 125 1.25 -14.89 9.92
C VAL A 125 2.74 -14.74 9.68
N ASP A 126 3.17 -15.19 8.51
CA ASP A 126 4.53 -14.99 7.98
C ASP A 126 4.54 -13.75 7.08
N VAL A 127 5.18 -12.67 7.55
CA VAL A 127 5.27 -11.40 6.81
C VAL A 127 6.69 -11.22 6.28
N ASN A 128 6.80 -11.02 4.98
CA ASN A 128 8.06 -10.74 4.29
C ASN A 128 7.93 -9.41 3.54
N VAL A 129 8.86 -8.48 3.75
CA VAL A 129 8.91 -7.19 3.03
C VAL A 129 10.21 -7.09 2.24
N TYR A 130 10.08 -6.63 1.00
CA TYR A 130 11.14 -6.57 0.00
C TYR A 130 11.26 -5.17 -0.61
N LEU A 131 12.50 -4.79 -0.92
CA LEU A 131 12.85 -3.61 -1.68
C LEU A 131 13.70 -4.04 -2.88
N GLY A 132 13.12 -3.96 -4.08
CA GLY A 132 13.66 -4.69 -5.22
C GLY A 132 13.74 -6.19 -4.90
N PHE A 133 14.92 -6.80 -5.03
CA PHE A 133 15.18 -8.20 -4.67
C PHE A 133 15.62 -8.40 -3.20
N LEU A 134 16.01 -7.32 -2.50
CA LEU A 134 16.48 -7.41 -1.11
C LEU A 134 15.29 -7.61 -0.17
N ARG A 135 15.37 -8.59 0.73
CA ARG A 135 14.39 -8.77 1.81
C ARG A 135 14.79 -7.90 3.00
N LEU A 136 13.97 -6.89 3.32
CA LEU A 136 14.19 -5.98 4.45
C LEU A 136 13.62 -6.52 5.77
N TYR A 137 12.59 -7.37 5.68
CA TYR A 137 11.93 -7.95 6.84
C TYR A 137 11.42 -9.36 6.55
N ALA A 138 11.49 -10.23 7.55
CA ALA A 138 11.01 -11.60 7.50
C ALA A 138 10.71 -12.05 8.94
N GLU A 139 9.43 -12.09 9.32
CA GLU A 139 9.05 -12.50 10.68
C GLU A 139 7.75 -13.29 10.68
N ARG A 140 7.64 -14.19 11.67
CA ARG A 140 6.44 -14.94 12.01
C ARG A 140 5.88 -14.38 13.31
N MET A 141 4.62 -13.97 13.31
CA MET A 141 3.92 -13.46 14.50
C MET A 141 2.64 -14.27 14.74
N ASP A 142 2.21 -14.41 16.00
CA ASP A 142 0.88 -14.93 16.32
C ASP A 142 -0.18 -13.91 15.87
N LEU A 143 -1.18 -14.40 15.13
CA LEU A 143 -2.20 -13.56 14.50
C LEU A 143 -3.11 -12.88 15.52
N CYS A 144 -3.43 -13.58 16.60
CA CYS A 144 -4.31 -13.12 17.66
C CYS A 144 -3.62 -12.11 18.57
N ASP A 145 -2.32 -12.28 18.80
CA ASP A 145 -1.51 -11.30 19.53
C ASP A 145 -1.38 -9.99 18.75
N VAL A 146 -1.05 -10.04 17.46
CA VAL A 146 -0.96 -8.82 16.63
C VAL A 146 -2.32 -8.09 16.53
N LEU A 147 -3.43 -8.82 16.37
CA LEU A 147 -4.79 -8.24 16.38
C LEU A 147 -5.06 -7.48 17.70
N ARG A 148 -4.68 -8.09 18.83
CA ARG A 148 -4.89 -7.56 20.18
C ARG A 148 -4.01 -6.35 20.47
N GLU A 149 -2.71 -6.44 20.20
CA GLU A 149 -1.73 -5.36 20.44
C GLU A 149 -2.04 -4.11 19.61
N ASN A 150 -2.51 -4.30 18.37
CA ASN A 150 -2.88 -3.19 17.47
C ASN A 150 -4.34 -2.76 17.64
N HIS A 151 -5.07 -3.27 18.64
CA HIS A 151 -6.46 -2.86 18.95
C HIS A 151 -7.40 -2.92 17.73
N VAL A 152 -7.24 -3.94 16.88
CA VAL A 152 -8.08 -4.14 15.70
C VAL A 152 -9.50 -4.50 16.13
N GLU A 153 -10.52 -4.00 15.42
CA GLU A 153 -11.94 -4.23 15.74
C GLU A 153 -12.30 -5.72 15.82
N VAL A 154 -11.75 -6.51 14.90
CA VAL A 154 -11.91 -7.97 14.88
C VAL A 154 -10.81 -8.62 15.72
N GLN A 155 -11.22 -9.45 16.66
CA GLN A 155 -10.35 -10.15 17.61
C GLN A 155 -10.55 -11.66 17.54
N CYS A 156 -9.58 -12.43 18.05
CA CYS A 156 -9.73 -13.88 18.20
C CYS A 156 -10.62 -14.22 19.41
N PRO A 157 -11.39 -15.33 19.37
CA PRO A 157 -11.59 -16.22 18.23
C PRO A 157 -12.55 -15.64 17.17
N MET A 158 -12.18 -15.78 15.90
CA MET A 158 -13.01 -15.44 14.75
C MET A 158 -13.78 -16.68 14.28
N GLU A 159 -15.11 -16.60 14.26
CA GLU A 159 -15.99 -17.67 13.77
C GLU A 159 -16.29 -17.50 12.26
N PRO A 160 -16.72 -18.55 11.54
CA PRO A 160 -17.18 -18.39 10.17
C PRO A 160 -18.31 -17.36 10.02
N GLY A 161 -18.21 -16.46 9.05
CA GLY A 161 -19.16 -15.35 8.90
C GLY A 161 -18.72 -14.27 7.92
N GLN A 162 -19.55 -13.23 7.77
CA GLN A 162 -19.15 -11.99 7.08
C GLN A 162 -18.53 -11.01 8.07
N TYR A 163 -17.53 -10.27 7.57
CA TYR A 163 -16.81 -9.27 8.34
C TYR A 163 -16.60 -8.01 7.49
N ASN A 164 -16.66 -6.86 8.15
CA ASN A 164 -16.25 -5.56 7.62
C ASN A 164 -15.29 -4.96 8.64
N ILE A 165 -14.07 -4.62 8.22
CA ILE A 165 -13.02 -4.09 9.13
C ILE A 165 -12.64 -2.70 8.66
N THR A 166 -12.64 -1.76 9.59
CA THR A 166 -11.95 -0.48 9.45
C THR A 166 -10.82 -0.43 10.47
N HIS A 167 -9.61 -0.08 10.02
CA HIS A 167 -8.46 0.06 10.92
C HIS A 167 -7.58 1.23 10.49
N VAL A 168 -7.06 2.00 11.46
CA VAL A 168 -6.27 3.21 11.19
C VAL A 168 -4.82 2.94 11.54
N ILE A 169 -3.96 2.97 10.52
CA ILE A 169 -2.53 2.68 10.64
C ILE A 169 -1.76 4.02 10.70
N GLU A 170 -0.96 4.22 11.74
CA GLU A 170 -0.13 5.42 11.86
C GLU A 170 1.10 5.29 10.96
N MET A 171 1.09 5.99 9.82
CA MET A 171 2.24 5.94 8.92
C MET A 171 3.42 6.73 9.51
N PRO A 172 4.64 6.17 9.48
CA PRO A 172 5.83 6.84 9.99
C PRO A 172 6.07 8.21 9.33
N LYS A 173 6.60 9.15 10.11
CA LYS A 173 7.01 10.49 9.62
C LYS A 173 8.43 10.48 9.01
N THR A 174 9.15 9.37 9.15
CA THR A 174 10.51 9.16 8.62
C THR A 174 10.52 9.23 7.09
N ARG A 175 11.62 9.72 6.50
CA ARG A 175 11.78 9.81 5.05
C ARG A 175 11.99 8.42 4.43
N VAL A 176 10.92 7.81 3.96
CA VAL A 176 10.97 6.62 3.11
C VAL A 176 11.35 7.04 1.68
N PRO A 177 12.24 6.30 0.99
CA PRO A 177 12.51 6.56 -0.42
C PRO A 177 11.24 6.35 -1.26
N PRO A 178 10.95 7.19 -2.26
CA PRO A 178 9.72 7.13 -3.06
C PRO A 178 9.80 6.00 -4.11
N ILE A 179 9.88 4.77 -3.63
CA ILE A 179 10.10 3.55 -4.40
C ILE A 179 9.12 2.45 -3.98
N PRO A 180 8.81 1.48 -4.85
CA PRO A 180 7.87 0.41 -4.54
C PRO A 180 8.46 -0.60 -3.55
N PHE A 181 7.78 -0.79 -2.43
CA PHE A 181 7.96 -1.93 -1.55
C PHE A 181 7.08 -3.07 -2.05
N ARG A 182 7.58 -4.30 -1.98
CA ARG A 182 6.78 -5.51 -2.20
C ARG A 182 6.64 -6.25 -0.87
N PHE A 183 5.47 -6.82 -0.61
CA PHE A 183 5.22 -7.61 0.58
C PHE A 183 4.58 -8.96 0.22
N ARG A 184 4.89 -9.99 1.00
CA ARG A 184 4.20 -11.28 0.98
C ARG A 184 3.73 -11.60 2.39
N VAL A 185 2.44 -11.90 2.54
CA VAL A 185 1.84 -12.31 3.81
C VAL A 185 1.15 -13.66 3.63
N LEU A 186 1.58 -14.66 4.39
CA LEU A 186 0.94 -15.98 4.47
C LEU A 186 0.34 -16.15 5.87
N GLY A 187 -0.97 -16.33 5.99
CA GLY A 187 -1.64 -16.66 7.24
C GLY A 187 -2.03 -18.13 7.31
N ILE A 188 -1.75 -18.78 8.44
CA ILE A 188 -2.06 -20.19 8.73
C ILE A 188 -2.86 -20.26 10.02
N SER A 189 -3.93 -21.06 10.06
CA SER A 189 -4.79 -21.23 11.24
C SER A 189 -4.15 -22.18 12.27
N GLN A 190 -4.73 -22.20 13.47
CA GLN A 190 -4.40 -23.19 14.51
C GLN A 190 -4.49 -24.64 14.01
N ASP A 191 -5.41 -24.90 13.08
CA ASP A 191 -5.66 -26.22 12.47
C ASP A 191 -4.76 -26.49 11.23
N LYS A 192 -3.73 -25.66 11.01
CA LYS A 192 -2.78 -25.71 9.88
C LYS A 192 -3.43 -25.51 8.51
N GLN A 193 -4.64 -24.96 8.45
CA GLN A 193 -5.30 -24.59 7.20
C GLN A 193 -4.82 -23.20 6.76
N THR A 194 -4.70 -22.98 5.46
CA THR A 194 -4.29 -21.65 4.95
C THR A 194 -5.42 -20.66 5.09
N ILE A 195 -5.21 -19.60 5.87
CA ILE A 195 -6.15 -18.49 6.01
C ILE A 195 -6.19 -17.70 4.70
N ALA A 196 -5.01 -17.27 4.23
CA ALA A 196 -4.81 -16.55 2.97
C ALA A 196 -3.30 -16.47 2.66
N CYS A 197 -2.92 -16.39 1.38
CA CYS A 197 -1.60 -15.92 0.98
C CYS A 197 -1.71 -14.75 -0.01
N ILE A 198 -0.98 -13.68 0.25
CA ILE A 198 -1.09 -12.40 -0.48
C ILE A 198 0.29 -11.94 -0.89
N ASN A 199 0.49 -11.67 -2.18
CA ASN A 199 1.55 -10.80 -2.65
C ASN A 199 0.99 -9.39 -2.84
N GLY A 200 1.80 -8.36 -2.60
CA GLY A 200 1.39 -6.98 -2.81
C GLY A 200 2.55 -6.03 -3.02
N ARG A 201 2.21 -4.83 -3.51
CA ARG A 201 3.11 -3.74 -3.81
C ARG A 201 2.52 -2.45 -3.26
N ILE A 202 3.35 -1.61 -2.66
CA ILE A 202 2.94 -0.29 -2.14
C ILE A 202 4.06 0.74 -2.36
N THR A 203 3.68 1.93 -2.81
CA THR A 203 4.56 3.05 -3.14
C THR A 203 4.09 4.26 -2.36
N MET A 204 4.84 4.63 -1.33
CA MET A 204 4.42 5.69 -0.42
C MET A 204 4.78 7.07 -0.99
N HIS A 205 3.80 7.97 -1.02
CA HIS A 205 3.99 9.33 -1.50
C HIS A 205 4.52 10.23 -0.38
N ASN A 206 5.61 10.94 -0.66
CA ASN A 206 6.19 11.92 0.27
C ASN A 206 5.37 13.22 0.23
N ALA A 207 4.75 13.59 1.36
CA ALA A 207 3.98 14.83 1.51
C ALA A 207 4.78 16.12 1.19
N ILE A 208 6.12 16.03 1.19
CA ILE A 208 7.04 17.16 1.06
C ILE A 208 7.16 17.67 -0.40
N LEU A 209 6.72 16.92 -1.42
CA LEU A 209 6.67 17.43 -2.80
C LEU A 209 5.58 18.49 -3.04
N SER A 210 4.72 18.77 -2.05
CA SER A 210 3.76 19.89 -2.09
C SER A 210 4.37 21.26 -1.75
N TRP A 211 5.65 21.33 -1.38
CA TRP A 211 6.33 22.58 -0.97
C TRP A 211 6.83 23.44 -2.15
N SER A 212 6.16 23.40 -3.31
CA SER A 212 6.22 24.52 -4.28
C SER A 212 5.53 25.78 -3.74
N SER A 213 4.80 25.66 -2.62
CA SER A 213 4.11 26.73 -1.91
C SER A 213 4.88 27.30 -0.71
N TYR A 214 6.22 27.29 -0.73
CA TYR A 214 6.94 28.37 -0.06
C TYR A 214 6.71 29.65 -0.86
N PRO A 215 6.19 30.75 -0.27
CA PRO A 215 6.11 32.00 -0.99
C PRO A 215 7.54 32.48 -1.31
N MET A 216 7.91 32.49 -2.60
CA MET A 216 9.16 33.06 -3.13
C MET A 216 9.26 34.60 -2.95
N HIS A 217 8.49 35.16 -2.02
CA HIS A 217 8.42 36.58 -1.69
C HIS A 217 9.40 37.01 -0.57
N LEU A 218 9.92 36.07 0.23
CA LEU A 218 10.83 36.41 1.34
C LEU A 218 12.33 36.42 0.98
N LEU A 219 12.72 35.95 -0.21
CA LEU A 219 14.09 36.09 -0.73
C LEU A 219 14.28 37.29 -1.67
N ARG A 220 13.33 38.23 -1.71
CA ARG A 220 13.45 39.48 -2.50
C ARG A 220 13.77 40.73 -1.68
N SER A 221 13.83 40.65 -0.35
CA SER A 221 14.17 41.77 0.55
C SER A 221 15.66 41.91 0.84
N ILE A 222 16.45 40.84 0.73
CA ILE A 222 17.89 40.85 1.07
C ILE A 222 18.77 41.33 -0.10
N GLY A 223 18.23 41.34 -1.33
CA GLY A 223 18.94 41.77 -2.56
C GLY A 223 18.95 43.27 -2.86
N ARG A 224 18.76 44.15 -1.87
CA ARG A 224 18.70 45.62 -2.05
C ARG A 224 19.51 46.47 -1.04
N VAL A 225 20.43 45.86 -0.29
CA VAL A 225 21.26 46.55 0.73
C VAL A 225 22.76 46.42 0.44
N ILE A 226 23.13 46.09 -0.81
CA ILE A 226 24.51 46.12 -1.30
C ILE A 226 24.48 46.89 -2.63
N TRP A 227 25.44 47.80 -2.83
CA TRP A 227 25.51 48.89 -3.83
C TRP A 227 24.90 50.24 -3.42
N SER A 228 25.44 50.83 -2.35
CA SER A 228 25.68 52.27 -2.33
C SER A 228 27.00 52.55 -3.07
N PRO A 229 27.05 53.33 -4.16
CA PRO A 229 28.32 53.83 -4.68
C PRO A 229 28.91 54.82 -3.67
N PHE A 230 30.16 54.60 -3.29
CA PHE A 230 30.99 55.65 -2.70
C PHE A 230 31.50 56.56 -3.82
N ASN A 231 31.58 57.85 -3.52
CA ASN A 231 32.13 58.94 -4.35
C ASN A 231 31.21 59.47 -5.46
#